data_AF-A0A350YA38-F1
#
_entry.id   AF-A0A350YA38-F1
#
_cell.length_a   1.000
_cell.length_b   1.000
_cell.length_c   1.000
_cell.angle_alpha   90.00
_cell.angle_beta   90.00
_cell.angle_gamma   90.00
#
_symmetry.space_group_name_H-M   'P 1'
#
loop_
_entity.id
_entity.type
_entity.pdbx_description
1 polymer ?
#
loop_
_entity_poly.entity_id
_entity_poly.type
_entity_poly.pdbx_seq_one_letter_code
_entity_poly.pdbx_strand_id
1 'polypeptide(L)'
;MSPPHLPPGITPNLGGGRLFSHFTNAEGVTGITRIVGDNLEVSQQVIVRELLFGQGSNDYLAWEPGSIFVTELGIDATERQLNDIGVFGDKQNFAIQFSEEIAFLSNGIRVRGVMPSRSIFCIPGNTILQGTFLVTRVR
;
A
#
# COMPACT_ATOMS: atom_id res chain seq x y z
N MET A 1 17.83 -12.27 -5.12
CA MET A 1 16.77 -13.28 -5.27
C MET A 1 15.52 -12.56 -5.74
N SER A 2 14.93 -12.97 -6.86
CA SER A 2 13.68 -12.38 -7.33
C SER A 2 12.53 -12.81 -6.41
N PRO A 3 11.61 -11.90 -6.04
CA PRO A 3 10.47 -12.25 -5.20
C PRO A 3 9.54 -13.25 -5.90
N PRO A 4 8.81 -14.09 -5.15
CA PRO A 4 7.92 -15.08 -5.72
C PRO A 4 6.73 -14.40 -6.42
N HIS A 5 6.48 -14.80 -7.66
CA HIS A 5 5.34 -14.39 -8.46
C HIS A 5 4.13 -15.25 -8.09
N LEU A 6 2.96 -14.62 -7.95
CA LEU A 6 1.72 -15.34 -7.72
C LEU A 6 1.01 -15.62 -9.06
N PRO A 7 0.48 -16.84 -9.26
CA PRO A 7 -0.48 -17.10 -10.33
C PRO A 7 -1.68 -16.15 -10.22
N PRO A 8 -2.28 -15.73 -11.35
CA PRO A 8 -3.49 -14.91 -11.35
C PRO A 8 -4.60 -15.55 -10.51
N GLY A 9 -5.25 -14.77 -9.65
CA GLY A 9 -6.39 -15.21 -8.84
C GLY A 9 -6.05 -15.81 -7.47
N ILE A 10 -4.77 -15.94 -7.12
CA ILE A 10 -4.36 -16.35 -5.76
C ILE A 10 -4.16 -15.11 -4.90
N THR A 11 -5.10 -14.83 -4.00
CA THR A 11 -4.88 -13.81 -2.96
C THR A 11 -4.09 -14.46 -1.81
N PRO A 12 -2.85 -14.02 -1.51
CA PRO A 12 -2.09 -14.57 -0.41
C PRO A 12 -2.78 -14.23 0.91
N ASN A 13 -2.60 -15.07 1.93
CA ASN A 13 -3.01 -14.71 3.28
C ASN A 13 -2.10 -13.58 3.79
N LEU A 14 -2.67 -12.37 3.94
CA LEU A 14 -1.99 -11.19 4.44
C LEU A 14 -2.17 -10.98 5.95
N GLY A 15 -2.77 -11.93 6.67
CA GLY A 15 -3.18 -11.81 8.07
C GLY A 15 -4.67 -11.49 8.22
N GLY A 16 -5.14 -11.33 9.47
CA GLY A 16 -6.52 -11.02 9.79
C GLY A 16 -6.82 -9.52 9.94
N GLY A 17 -8.09 -9.22 10.24
CA GLY A 17 -8.57 -7.86 10.42
C GLY A 17 -8.80 -7.11 9.10
N ARG A 18 -8.67 -5.78 9.15
CA ARG A 18 -8.89 -4.90 8.00
C ARG A 18 -7.70 -4.97 7.05
N LEU A 19 -7.96 -4.88 5.74
CA LEU A 19 -6.91 -4.80 4.73
C LEU A 19 -6.73 -3.35 4.32
N PHE A 20 -5.48 -2.90 4.29
CA PHE A 20 -5.11 -1.56 3.83
C PHE A 20 -4.27 -1.65 2.58
N SER A 21 -4.47 -0.68 1.70
CA SER A 21 -3.72 -0.44 0.47
C SER A 21 -3.01 0.90 0.56
N HIS A 22 -1.74 0.93 0.17
CA HIS A 22 -1.02 2.13 -0.17
C HIS A 22 -0.87 2.19 -1.69
N PHE A 23 -1.52 3.18 -2.30
CA PHE A 23 -1.41 3.43 -3.74
C PHE A 23 -0.21 4.32 -4.05
N THR A 24 0.57 3.94 -5.05
CA THR A 24 1.79 4.65 -5.42
C THR A 24 2.16 4.45 -6.90
N ASN A 25 3.26 5.08 -7.32
CA ASN A 25 3.83 4.98 -8.67
C ASN A 25 5.05 4.04 -8.70
N ALA A 26 5.69 3.90 -9.86
CA ALA A 26 6.85 3.02 -10.04
C ALA A 26 8.05 3.39 -9.14
N GLU A 27 8.31 4.69 -8.95
CA GLU A 27 9.34 5.18 -8.03
C GLU A 27 9.02 4.80 -6.58
N GLY A 28 7.78 5.05 -6.14
CA GLY A 28 7.36 4.77 -4.78
C GLY A 28 7.35 3.29 -4.45
N VAL A 29 6.84 2.41 -5.33
CA VAL A 29 6.91 0.96 -5.10
C VAL A 29 8.36 0.48 -5.03
N THR A 30 9.24 1.03 -5.87
CA THR A 30 10.68 0.71 -5.85
C THR A 30 11.33 1.15 -4.55
N GLY A 31 11.07 2.37 -4.11
CA GLY A 31 11.60 2.90 -2.84
C GLY A 31 11.10 2.12 -1.62
N ILE A 32 9.83 1.73 -1.60
CA ILE A 32 9.20 1.06 -0.46
C ILE A 32 9.58 -0.43 -0.39
N THR A 33 9.64 -1.11 -1.53
CA THR A 33 9.69 -2.59 -1.57
C THR A 33 11.01 -3.15 -2.09
N ARG A 34 11.85 -2.30 -2.70
CA ARG A 34 13.04 -2.67 -3.49
C ARG A 34 12.75 -3.49 -4.75
N ILE A 35 11.49 -3.68 -5.13
CA ILE A 35 11.11 -4.23 -6.44
C ILE A 35 11.13 -3.10 -7.46
N VAL A 36 11.83 -3.29 -8.57
CA VAL A 36 11.77 -2.36 -9.71
C VAL A 36 10.35 -2.39 -10.30
N GLY A 37 9.56 -1.35 -10.02
CA GLY A 37 8.13 -1.30 -10.40
C GLY A 37 7.89 -1.45 -11.90
N ASP A 38 8.76 -0.86 -12.73
CA ASP A 38 8.66 -0.92 -14.19
C ASP A 38 8.84 -2.32 -14.77
N ASN A 39 9.40 -3.26 -13.99
CA ASN A 39 9.56 -4.66 -14.39
C ASN A 39 8.32 -5.52 -14.14
N LEU A 40 7.28 -5.00 -13.47
CA LEU A 40 6.02 -5.71 -13.27
C LEU A 40 5.10 -5.44 -14.46
N GLU A 41 4.41 -6.46 -14.96
CA GLU A 41 3.33 -6.33 -15.93
C GLU A 41 2.03 -5.91 -15.24
N VAL A 42 1.09 -5.31 -15.98
CA VAL A 42 -0.22 -4.95 -15.44
C VAL A 42 -0.95 -6.21 -14.96
N SER A 43 -1.59 -6.12 -13.80
CA SER A 43 -2.18 -7.22 -13.02
C SER A 43 -1.18 -8.21 -12.41
N GLN A 44 0.13 -8.02 -12.59
CA GLN A 44 1.13 -8.86 -11.94
C GLN A 44 1.15 -8.62 -10.44
N GLN A 45 1.20 -9.73 -9.70
CA GLN A 45 1.22 -9.76 -8.24
C GLN A 45 2.51 -10.38 -7.72
N VAL A 46 3.09 -9.72 -6.72
CA VAL A 46 4.36 -10.13 -6.12
C VAL A 46 4.27 -10.03 -4.60
N ILE A 47 4.80 -11.04 -3.91
CA ILE A 47 4.89 -11.01 -2.44
C ILE A 47 6.23 -10.39 -2.03
N VAL A 48 6.16 -9.45 -1.09
CA VAL A 48 7.33 -8.91 -0.39
C VAL A 48 7.25 -9.15 1.10
N ARG A 49 8.42 -9.11 1.75
CA ARG A 49 8.57 -9.41 3.19
C ARG A 49 8.86 -8.19 4.05
N GLU A 50 9.19 -7.07 3.43
CA GLU A 50 9.56 -5.82 4.08
C GLU A 50 8.99 -4.65 3.28
N LEU A 51 8.46 -3.65 3.98
CA LEU A 51 8.08 -2.35 3.44
C LEU A 51 8.86 -1.26 4.17
N LEU A 52 9.47 -0.35 3.43
CA LEU A 52 10.30 0.75 3.93
C LEU A 52 9.64 2.08 3.56
N PHE A 53 8.70 2.53 4.38
CA PHE A 53 8.08 3.81 4.16
C PHE A 53 9.02 4.93 4.60
N GLY A 54 9.34 5.85 3.69
CA GLY A 54 10.01 7.10 4.01
C GLY A 54 9.06 8.11 4.64
N GLN A 55 9.23 9.39 4.32
CA GLN A 55 8.24 10.42 4.65
C GLN A 55 7.14 10.45 3.59
N GLY A 56 5.89 10.55 4.02
CA GLY A 56 4.77 10.76 3.11
C GLY A 56 4.85 12.12 2.45
N SER A 57 4.72 12.16 1.12
CA SER A 57 4.71 13.38 0.33
C SER A 57 3.30 13.87 -0.01
N ASN A 58 2.25 13.22 0.52
CA ASN A 58 0.87 13.60 0.26
C ASN A 58 0.32 14.43 1.42
N ASP A 59 0.25 15.75 1.24
CA ASP A 59 -0.36 16.66 2.22
C ASP A 59 -1.90 16.59 2.20
N TYR A 60 -2.49 15.91 1.21
CA TYR A 60 -3.94 15.74 1.16
C TYR A 60 -4.41 14.82 2.29
N LEU A 61 -5.01 15.42 3.32
CA LEU A 61 -5.60 14.74 4.46
C LEU A 61 -4.60 13.84 5.22
N ALA A 62 -3.35 14.28 5.32
CA ALA A 62 -2.37 13.70 6.22
C ALA A 62 -2.77 13.98 7.68
N TRP A 63 -2.61 12.98 8.57
CA TRP A 63 -2.82 13.19 10.00
C TRP A 63 -1.83 14.22 10.57
N GLU A 64 -0.57 14.10 10.19
CA GLU A 64 0.52 15.05 10.43
C GLU A 64 1.47 15.05 9.23
N PRO A 65 2.24 16.14 9.00
CA PRO A 65 3.23 16.19 7.93
C PRO A 65 4.13 14.95 7.93
N GLY A 66 4.32 14.33 6.77
CA GLY A 66 5.15 13.13 6.64
C GLY A 66 4.45 11.80 6.94
N SER A 67 3.17 11.81 7.34
CA SER A 67 2.37 10.58 7.48
C SER A 67 2.14 9.87 6.14
N ILE A 68 2.06 8.55 6.17
CA ILE A 68 1.79 7.73 4.98
C ILE A 68 0.29 7.48 4.87
N PHE A 69 -0.28 7.91 3.75
CA PHE A 69 -1.67 7.63 3.39
C PHE A 69 -1.89 6.15 3.09
N VAL A 70 -2.94 5.57 3.68
CA VAL A 70 -3.44 4.23 3.37
C VAL A 70 -4.97 4.22 3.34
N THR A 71 -5.55 3.27 2.62
CA THR A 71 -6.99 3.17 2.40
C THR A 71 -7.46 1.72 2.48
N GLU A 72 -8.72 1.48 2.82
CA GLU A 72 -9.31 0.12 2.73
C GLU A 72 -9.81 -0.20 1.31
N LEU A 73 -9.70 0.74 0.37
CA LEU A 73 -9.97 0.46 -1.05
C LEU A 73 -8.98 -0.58 -1.60
N GLY A 74 -9.51 -1.59 -2.29
CA GLY A 74 -8.76 -2.67 -2.90
C GLY A 74 -8.19 -2.34 -4.27
N ILE A 75 -7.48 -3.30 -4.88
CA ILE A 75 -6.91 -3.18 -6.23
C ILE A 75 -7.97 -2.99 -7.33
N ASP A 76 -9.22 -3.29 -7.03
CA ASP A 76 -10.41 -3.11 -7.87
C ASP A 76 -10.98 -1.69 -7.82
N ALA A 77 -10.40 -0.80 -7.01
CA ALA A 77 -10.83 0.58 -6.90
C ALA A 77 -10.74 1.33 -8.23
N THR A 78 -11.87 1.92 -8.63
CA THR A 78 -11.96 2.73 -9.84
C THR A 78 -11.16 4.02 -9.70
N GLU A 79 -10.75 4.60 -10.83
CA GLU A 79 -10.02 5.88 -10.84
C GLU A 79 -10.82 6.98 -10.12
N ARG A 80 -12.14 6.99 -10.28
CA ARG A 80 -13.02 7.95 -9.59
C ARG A 80 -12.94 7.81 -8.07
N GLN A 81 -13.02 6.59 -7.55
CA GLN A 81 -12.92 6.35 -6.10
C GLN A 81 -11.55 6.78 -5.56
N LEU A 82 -10.47 6.52 -6.30
CA LEU A 82 -9.11 6.94 -5.94
C LEU A 82 -8.94 8.46 -5.99
N ASN A 83 -9.49 9.12 -7.01
CA ASN A 83 -9.49 10.58 -7.12
C ASN A 83 -10.24 11.24 -5.96
N ASP A 84 -11.38 10.66 -5.54
CA ASP A 84 -12.16 11.20 -4.43
C ASP A 84 -11.36 11.21 -3.11
N ILE A 85 -10.43 10.27 -2.92
CA ILE A 85 -9.58 10.16 -1.72
C ILE A 85 -8.18 10.77 -1.89
N GLY A 86 -7.91 11.46 -3.00
CA GLY A 86 -6.64 12.19 -3.18
C GLY A 86 -5.49 11.37 -3.79
N VAL A 87 -5.79 10.22 -4.40
CA VAL A 87 -4.81 9.41 -5.14
C VAL A 87 -5.02 9.66 -6.63
N PHE A 88 -4.09 10.34 -7.29
CA PHE A 88 -4.24 10.84 -8.66
C PHE A 88 -3.17 10.30 -9.61
N GLY A 89 -3.54 10.14 -10.89
CA GLY A 89 -2.61 9.84 -11.99
C GLY A 89 -1.74 8.62 -11.71
N ASP A 90 -0.43 8.74 -11.94
CA ASP A 90 0.51 7.61 -11.82
C ASP A 90 0.59 7.00 -10.42
N LYS A 91 0.13 7.71 -9.38
CA LYS A 91 0.03 7.13 -8.02
C LYS A 91 -1.02 6.02 -7.95
N GLN A 92 -1.83 5.83 -8.98
CA GLN A 92 -2.83 4.77 -9.06
C GLN A 92 -2.28 3.49 -9.73
N ASN A 93 -1.02 3.48 -10.18
CA ASN A 93 -0.46 2.38 -10.98
C ASN A 93 -0.07 1.17 -10.12
N PHE A 94 0.26 1.37 -8.85
CA PHE A 94 0.65 0.29 -7.94
C PHE A 94 -0.16 0.35 -6.66
N ALA A 95 -0.47 -0.83 -6.12
CA ALA A 95 -1.06 -0.99 -4.80
C ALA A 95 -0.19 -1.92 -3.95
N ILE A 96 0.15 -1.48 -2.75
CA ILE A 96 0.84 -2.28 -1.74
C ILE A 96 -0.17 -2.59 -0.63
N GLN A 97 -0.49 -3.86 -0.43
CA GLN A 97 -1.51 -4.30 0.52
C GLN A 97 -0.92 -5.00 1.73
N PHE A 98 -1.44 -4.68 2.90
CA PHE A 98 -1.08 -5.26 4.19
C PHE A 98 -2.28 -5.27 5.14
N SER A 99 -2.31 -6.21 6.09
CA SER A 99 -3.37 -6.26 7.09
C SER A 99 -3.09 -5.38 8.30
N GLU A 100 -4.16 -4.95 8.96
CA GLU A 100 -4.11 -4.30 10.26
C GLU A 100 -3.39 -5.17 11.30
N GLU A 101 -3.60 -6.48 11.26
CA GLU A 101 -2.96 -7.43 12.17
C GLU A 101 -1.43 -7.38 12.02
N ILE A 102 -0.90 -7.43 10.80
CA ILE A 102 0.54 -7.34 10.56
C ILE A 102 1.07 -5.96 10.98
N ALA A 103 0.37 -4.88 10.67
CA ALA A 103 0.81 -3.54 11.06
C ALA A 103 0.91 -3.41 12.58
N PHE A 104 -0.13 -3.85 13.32
CA PHE A 104 -0.21 -3.64 14.75
C PHE A 104 0.50 -4.73 15.57
N LEU A 105 0.15 -6.01 15.38
CA LEU A 105 0.67 -7.09 16.22
C LEU A 105 2.14 -7.40 15.92
N SER A 106 2.52 -7.37 14.65
CA SER A 106 3.90 -7.71 14.25
C SER A 106 4.86 -6.52 14.29
N ASN A 107 4.34 -5.29 14.16
CA ASN A 107 5.20 -4.10 14.01
C ASN A 107 4.89 -2.95 14.99
N GLY A 108 3.84 -3.07 15.81
CA GLY A 108 3.47 -2.02 16.78
C GLY A 108 2.90 -0.74 16.14
N ILE A 109 2.60 -0.76 14.84
CA ILE A 109 2.14 0.39 14.09
C ILE A 109 0.61 0.45 14.10
N ARG A 110 0.07 1.57 14.61
CA ARG A 110 -1.36 1.82 14.61
C ARG A 110 -1.76 2.59 13.36
N VAL A 111 -2.66 1.99 12.57
CA VAL A 111 -3.36 2.70 11.50
C VAL A 111 -4.38 3.66 12.13
N ARG A 112 -4.28 4.95 11.82
CA ARG A 112 -5.16 6.00 12.35
C ARG A 112 -6.14 6.47 11.30
N GLY A 113 -7.40 6.58 11.67
CA GLY A 113 -8.43 7.16 10.84
C GLY A 113 -8.33 8.68 10.78
N VAL A 114 -8.10 9.25 9.60
CA VAL A 114 -8.18 10.70 9.40
C VAL A 114 -9.58 11.09 8.92
N MET A 115 -10.12 10.34 7.96
CA MET A 115 -11.52 10.44 7.55
C MET A 115 -12.06 9.04 7.21
N PRO A 116 -12.31 8.20 8.23
CA PRO A 116 -12.69 6.79 8.03
C PRO A 116 -13.92 6.59 7.16
N SER A 117 -14.90 7.51 7.21
CA SER A 117 -16.10 7.47 6.37
C SER A 117 -15.81 7.54 4.87
N ARG A 118 -14.61 7.97 4.49
CA ARG A 118 -14.12 8.01 3.11
C ARG A 118 -12.97 7.02 2.87
N SER A 119 -12.72 6.10 3.79
CA SER A 119 -11.60 5.17 3.73
C SER A 119 -10.22 5.83 3.71
N ILE A 120 -10.06 6.92 4.48
CA ILE A 120 -8.82 7.70 4.57
C ILE A 120 -8.16 7.45 5.92
N PHE A 121 -7.00 6.80 5.88
CA PHE A 121 -6.22 6.44 7.05
C PHE A 121 -4.75 6.82 6.86
N CYS A 122 -4.00 6.82 7.97
CA CYS A 122 -2.56 7.03 7.95
C CYS A 122 -1.82 6.07 8.86
N ILE A 123 -0.57 5.78 8.49
CA ILE A 123 0.47 5.27 9.39
C ILE A 123 1.59 6.32 9.53
N PRO A 124 2.42 6.26 10.59
CA PRO A 124 3.56 7.16 10.71
C PRO A 124 4.52 7.05 9.52
N GLY A 125 5.14 8.16 9.14
CA GLY A 125 6.30 8.15 8.24
C GLY A 125 7.50 7.46 8.88
N ASN A 126 8.52 7.15 8.08
CA ASN A 126 9.73 6.41 8.48
C ASN A 126 9.42 5.04 9.09
N THR A 127 8.30 4.42 8.70
CA THR A 127 7.87 3.13 9.21
C THR A 127 8.50 2.00 8.40
N ILE A 128 9.03 1.01 9.11
CA ILE A 128 9.41 -0.29 8.55
C ILE A 128 8.38 -1.31 8.98
N LEU A 129 7.81 -2.04 8.02
CA LEU A 129 6.92 -3.17 8.29
C LEU A 129 7.59 -4.47 7.82
N GLN A 130 7.59 -5.48 8.68
CA GLN A 130 8.01 -6.85 8.34
C GLN A 130 6.80 -7.78 8.37
N GLY A 131 6.69 -8.68 7.39
CA GLY A 131 5.53 -9.56 7.27
C GLY A 131 5.34 -10.20 5.89
N THR A 132 4.09 -10.38 5.51
CA THR A 132 3.69 -10.78 4.15
C THR A 132 2.89 -9.64 3.56
N PHE A 133 3.35 -9.09 2.45
CA PHE A 133 2.72 -7.97 1.77
C PHE A 133 2.52 -8.30 0.31
N LEU A 134 1.44 -7.81 -0.27
CA LEU A 134 1.14 -7.99 -1.69
C LEU A 134 1.39 -6.69 -2.43
N VAL A 135 2.23 -6.76 -3.46
CA VAL A 135 2.41 -5.68 -4.43
C VAL A 135 1.70 -6.07 -5.70
N THR A 136 0.83 -5.18 -6.19
CA THR A 136 0.13 -5.36 -7.47
C THR A 136 0.41 -4.17 -8.37
N ARG A 137 0.82 -4.41 -9.62
CA ARG A 137 0.72 -3.38 -10.66
C ARG A 137 -0.71 -3.36 -11.17
N VAL A 138 -1.45 -2.31 -10.85
CA VAL A 138 -2.88 -2.18 -11.15
C VAL A 138 -3.11 -1.66 -12.57
N ARG A 139 -2.25 -0.75 -13.04
CA ARG A 139 -2.36 -0.07 -14.35
C ARG A 139 -1.00 0.10 -15.02
#